data_AF-A0A132BAI8-F1
#
_entry.id   AF-A0A132BAI8-F1
#
_cell.length_a   1.000
_cell.length_b   1.000
_cell.length_c   1.000
_cell.angle_alpha   90.00
_cell.angle_beta   90.00
_cell.angle_gamma   90.00
#
_symmetry.space_group_name_H-M   'P 1'
#
loop_
_entity.id
_entity.type
_entity.pdbx_description
1 polymer ?
#
loop_
_entity_poly.entity_id
_entity_poly.type
_entity_poly.pdbx_seq_one_letter_code
_entity_poly.pdbx_strand_id
1 'polypeptide(L)'
;MGGCGKSQLALEYCRQGQNEKWFSAILWLDASSPMSISQSFANVANKLLKSNFDIADDKGNIRFVLDTIEAWKSRWLLVFDNFDNPSSFGNTSINEYFPRGGYGSILFTSRHAVAKSLGFCIEVTTMSNKEALQLLLERSRAEKTSENTQEAADIVKRLGYHALAIDQAGAYIQARGLDLNLYMTHYSERKEKVLNEVPELWDYRRKLTTDAEFETKLTVFTTWELSIELIKGSPAVRKDKDHLLTLAGFLDGKEISDELFR
;
A
#
# COMPACT_ATOMS: atom_id res chain seq x y z
N MET A 1 11.07 2.72 -1.10
CA MET A 1 10.08 3.15 -2.12
C MET A 1 8.66 2.81 -1.70
N GLY A 2 7.68 3.67 -2.04
CA GLY A 2 6.24 3.39 -1.87
C GLY A 2 5.66 2.74 -3.11
N GLY A 3 4.65 1.88 -2.96
CA GLY A 3 4.01 1.20 -4.10
C GLY A 3 4.69 -0.10 -4.59
N CYS A 4 5.82 -0.52 -4.00
CA CYS A 4 6.50 -1.78 -4.36
C CYS A 4 5.85 -3.06 -3.77
N GLY A 5 4.72 -2.96 -3.07
CA GLY A 5 4.01 -4.15 -2.56
C GLY A 5 4.43 -4.68 -1.19
N LYS A 6 5.14 -3.90 -0.35
CA LYS A 6 5.53 -4.33 1.02
C LYS A 6 4.35 -4.83 1.87
N SER A 7 3.26 -4.06 1.91
CA SER A 7 2.05 -4.44 2.64
C SER A 7 1.37 -5.67 2.03
N GLN A 8 1.38 -5.81 0.69
CA GLN A 8 0.84 -6.99 0.01
C GLN A 8 1.66 -8.25 0.31
N LEU A 9 2.99 -8.14 0.36
CA LEU A 9 3.87 -9.24 0.75
C LEU A 9 3.62 -9.65 2.21
N ALA A 10 3.46 -8.69 3.12
CA ALA A 10 3.12 -8.95 4.51
C ALA A 10 1.74 -9.63 4.66
N LEU A 11 0.74 -9.18 3.89
CA LEU A 11 -0.59 -9.81 3.86
C LEU A 11 -0.51 -11.25 3.34
N GLU A 12 0.22 -11.50 2.26
CA GLU A 12 0.40 -12.84 1.70
C GLU A 12 1.13 -13.78 2.68
N TYR A 13 2.16 -13.28 3.38
CA TYR A 13 2.83 -14.02 4.44
C TYR A 13 1.85 -14.39 5.58
N CYS A 14 0.98 -13.47 5.98
CA CYS A 14 -0.05 -13.74 6.97
C CYS A 14 -1.05 -14.79 6.48
N ARG A 15 -1.49 -14.69 5.21
CA ARG A 15 -2.43 -15.63 4.58
C ARG A 15 -1.86 -17.04 4.52
N GLN A 16 -0.60 -17.18 4.10
CA GLN A 16 0.10 -18.48 4.10
C GLN A 16 0.23 -19.03 5.52
N GLY A 17 0.63 -18.19 6.48
CA GLY A 17 0.74 -18.59 7.88
C GLY A 17 -0.58 -19.03 8.51
N GLN A 18 -1.70 -18.47 8.10
CA GLN A 18 -3.03 -18.94 8.50
C GLN A 18 -3.37 -20.31 7.87
N ASN A 19 -3.16 -20.45 6.56
CA ASN A 19 -3.46 -21.70 5.85
C ASN A 19 -2.61 -22.88 6.35
N GLU A 20 -1.34 -22.64 6.59
CA GLU A 20 -0.38 -23.63 7.09
C GLU A 20 -0.33 -23.72 8.62
N LYS A 21 -1.14 -22.91 9.32
CA LYS A 21 -1.24 -22.88 10.79
C LYS A 21 0.08 -22.60 11.50
N TRP A 22 0.93 -21.73 10.93
CA TRP A 22 2.18 -21.28 11.56
C TRP A 22 1.91 -20.45 12.82
N PHE A 23 0.80 -19.71 12.83
CA PHE A 23 0.41 -18.79 13.90
C PHE A 23 -1.01 -19.09 14.38
N SER A 24 -1.22 -19.05 15.70
CA SER A 24 -2.55 -19.14 16.32
C SER A 24 -3.30 -17.81 16.32
N ALA A 25 -2.58 -16.70 16.15
CA ALA A 25 -3.15 -15.36 16.05
C ALA A 25 -2.23 -14.45 15.22
N ILE A 26 -2.85 -13.55 14.47
CA ILE A 26 -2.17 -12.49 13.72
C ILE A 26 -2.85 -11.17 14.09
N LEU A 27 -2.06 -10.20 14.53
CA LEU A 27 -2.51 -8.88 14.94
C LEU A 27 -1.89 -7.85 13.99
N TRP A 28 -2.73 -7.11 13.27
CA TRP A 28 -2.30 -6.12 12.29
C TRP A 28 -2.55 -4.72 12.82
N LEU A 29 -1.50 -3.91 12.94
CA LEU A 29 -1.51 -2.57 13.49
C LEU A 29 -1.06 -1.56 12.45
N ASP A 30 -1.75 -0.43 12.38
CA ASP A 30 -1.33 0.72 11.58
C ASP A 30 -0.32 1.57 12.35
N ALA A 31 0.93 1.55 11.91
CA ALA A 31 2.04 2.29 12.51
C ALA A 31 2.34 3.62 11.79
N SER A 32 1.39 4.15 11.01
CA SER A 32 1.54 5.41 10.29
C SER A 32 1.68 6.64 11.19
N SER A 33 1.11 6.60 12.40
CA SER A 33 1.23 7.65 13.41
C SER A 33 1.00 7.12 14.83
N PRO A 34 1.37 7.87 15.89
CA PRO A 34 1.03 7.53 17.28
C PRO A 34 -0.47 7.41 17.53
N MET A 35 -1.30 8.15 16.79
CA MET A 35 -2.76 8.06 16.92
C MET A 35 -3.27 6.75 16.31
N SER A 36 -2.81 6.43 15.10
CA SER A 36 -3.22 5.22 14.37
C SER A 36 -2.84 3.93 15.09
N ILE A 37 -1.65 3.91 15.70
CA ILE A 37 -1.18 2.74 16.45
C ILE A 37 -2.01 2.55 17.72
N SER A 38 -2.29 3.62 18.48
CA SER A 38 -3.15 3.58 19.68
C SER A 38 -4.55 3.08 19.34
N GLN A 39 -5.15 3.59 18.26
CA GLN A 39 -6.46 3.13 17.78
C GLN A 39 -6.43 1.67 17.36
N SER A 40 -5.35 1.22 16.70
CA SER A 40 -5.17 -0.20 16.34
C SER A 40 -5.09 -1.10 17.58
N PHE A 41 -4.36 -0.68 18.63
CA PHE A 41 -4.32 -1.40 19.91
C PHE A 41 -5.68 -1.42 20.60
N ALA A 42 -6.43 -0.32 20.62
CA ALA A 42 -7.79 -0.29 21.15
C ALA A 42 -8.72 -1.27 20.40
N ASN A 43 -8.64 -1.31 19.07
CA ASN A 43 -9.39 -2.26 18.25
C ASN A 43 -9.04 -3.72 18.55
N VAL A 44 -7.75 -4.01 18.77
CA VAL A 44 -7.30 -5.34 19.19
C VAL A 44 -7.80 -5.68 20.59
N ALA A 45 -7.66 -4.76 21.55
CA ALA A 45 -8.15 -4.94 22.91
C ALA A 45 -9.64 -5.32 22.90
N ASN A 46 -10.46 -4.56 22.17
CA ASN A 46 -11.89 -4.83 22.01
C ASN A 46 -12.20 -6.23 21.45
N LYS A 47 -11.35 -6.77 20.56
CA LYS A 47 -11.51 -8.13 20.02
C LYS A 47 -11.06 -9.24 20.99
N LEU A 48 -10.08 -8.95 21.85
CA LEU A 48 -9.54 -9.90 22.84
C LEU A 48 -10.40 -9.97 24.11
N LEU A 49 -11.05 -8.86 24.45
CA LEU A 49 -11.93 -8.77 25.60
C LEU A 49 -13.19 -9.64 25.39
N LYS A 50 -13.48 -10.52 26.35
CA LYS A 50 -14.83 -11.06 26.53
C LYS A 50 -15.63 -10.02 27.30
N SER A 51 -16.88 -9.77 26.88
CA SER A 51 -17.84 -8.85 27.49
C SER A 51 -17.66 -8.73 29.01
N ASN A 52 -17.29 -7.51 29.48
CA ASN A 52 -17.17 -7.01 30.87
C ASN A 52 -15.82 -6.33 31.23
N PHE A 53 -15.17 -5.63 30.30
CA PHE A 53 -13.99 -4.81 30.63
C PHE A 53 -14.26 -3.37 30.21
N ASP A 54 -14.02 -2.43 31.12
CA ASP A 54 -14.12 -1.00 30.81
C ASP A 54 -13.03 -0.63 29.80
N ILE A 55 -13.42 0.19 28.81
CA ILE A 55 -12.49 0.73 27.82
C ILE A 55 -11.42 1.53 28.60
N ALA A 56 -10.18 1.05 28.59
CA ALA A 56 -9.07 1.75 29.18
C ALA A 56 -8.65 2.92 28.27
N ASP A 57 -7.86 3.85 28.82
CA ASP A 57 -7.17 4.85 28.00
C ASP A 57 -6.17 4.18 27.03
N ASP A 58 -5.60 4.94 26.10
CA ASP A 58 -4.67 4.42 25.08
C ASP A 58 -3.55 3.57 25.69
N LYS A 59 -2.95 4.05 26.79
CA LYS A 59 -1.86 3.34 27.49
C LYS A 59 -2.33 2.03 28.12
N GLY A 60 -3.51 2.04 28.73
CA GLY A 60 -4.12 0.84 29.29
C GLY A 60 -4.44 -0.20 28.22
N ASN A 61 -4.97 0.22 27.06
CA ASN A 61 -5.25 -0.67 25.94
C ASN A 61 -3.97 -1.30 25.37
N ILE A 62 -2.92 -0.51 25.14
CA ILE A 62 -1.62 -1.00 24.68
C ILE A 62 -1.08 -2.03 25.67
N ARG A 63 -1.01 -1.67 26.96
CA ARG A 63 -0.50 -2.57 28.00
C ARG A 63 -1.30 -3.87 28.09
N PHE A 64 -2.63 -3.78 28.08
CA PHE A 64 -3.50 -4.95 28.14
C PHE A 64 -3.22 -5.92 26.99
N VAL A 65 -3.11 -5.42 25.75
CA VAL A 65 -2.83 -6.25 24.58
C VAL A 65 -1.45 -6.89 24.71
N LEU A 66 -0.41 -6.12 25.05
CA LEU A 66 0.95 -6.64 25.21
C LEU A 66 1.03 -7.72 26.29
N ASP A 67 0.51 -7.43 27.49
CA ASP A 67 0.48 -8.39 28.61
C ASP A 67 -0.30 -9.67 28.22
N THR A 68 -1.39 -9.53 27.44
CA THR A 68 -2.21 -10.66 26.99
C THR A 68 -1.46 -11.55 26.00
N ILE A 69 -0.84 -10.98 24.96
CA ILE A 69 -0.14 -11.78 23.93
C ILE A 69 1.16 -12.38 24.46
N GLU A 70 1.84 -11.72 25.40
CA GLU A 70 3.03 -12.25 26.07
C GLU A 70 2.74 -13.52 26.88
N ALA A 71 1.53 -13.61 27.45
CA ALA A 71 1.10 -14.78 28.22
C ALA A 71 0.77 -16.01 27.35
N TRP A 72 0.50 -15.84 26.05
CA TRP A 72 0.14 -16.94 25.16
C TRP A 72 1.28 -17.96 25.01
N LYS A 73 0.92 -19.25 25.06
CA LYS A 73 1.85 -20.39 24.90
C LYS A 73 1.85 -20.96 23.48
N SER A 74 1.42 -20.15 22.51
CA SER A 74 1.30 -20.50 21.09
C SER A 74 1.93 -19.42 20.23
N ARG A 75 2.37 -19.78 19.03
CA ARG A 75 2.99 -18.81 18.10
C ARG A 75 1.97 -17.77 17.66
N TRP A 76 2.38 -16.50 17.66
CA TRP A 76 1.58 -15.39 17.18
C TRP A 76 2.44 -14.42 16.36
N LEU A 77 1.80 -13.61 15.53
CA LEU A 77 2.47 -12.61 14.69
C LEU A 77 1.87 -11.23 14.97
N LEU A 78 2.73 -10.25 15.25
CA LEU A 78 2.36 -8.85 15.37
C LEU A 78 2.92 -8.08 14.16
N VAL A 79 2.03 -7.53 13.33
CA VAL A 79 2.39 -6.78 12.13
C VAL A 79 2.19 -5.29 12.39
N PHE A 80 3.23 -4.50 12.16
CA PHE A 80 3.17 -3.04 12.14
C PHE A 80 3.35 -2.56 10.69
N ASP A 81 2.26 -2.14 10.07
CA ASP A 81 2.25 -1.69 8.68
C ASP A 81 2.41 -0.15 8.60
N ASN A 82 3.10 0.36 7.59
CA ASN A 82 3.29 1.79 7.32
C ASN A 82 4.10 2.58 8.34
N PHE A 83 5.12 1.99 8.97
CA PHE A 83 6.02 2.72 9.88
C PHE A 83 6.99 3.63 9.10
N ASP A 84 6.47 4.64 8.42
CA ASP A 84 7.20 5.45 7.43
C ASP A 84 7.76 6.77 8.01
N ASN A 85 7.26 7.22 9.16
CA ASN A 85 7.63 8.49 9.75
C ASN A 85 8.06 8.34 11.23
N PRO A 86 9.27 7.81 11.51
CA PRO A 86 9.73 7.59 12.88
C PRO A 86 9.75 8.86 13.74
N SER A 87 10.00 10.03 13.16
CA SER A 87 10.03 11.30 13.90
C SER A 87 8.66 11.74 14.42
N SER A 88 7.56 11.27 13.82
CA SER A 88 6.20 11.52 14.33
C SER A 88 5.95 10.93 15.72
N PHE A 89 6.75 9.94 16.12
CA PHE A 89 6.70 9.34 17.45
C PHE A 89 7.49 10.15 18.50
N GLY A 90 8.16 11.23 18.09
CA GLY A 90 8.87 12.14 18.98
C GLY A 90 9.93 11.40 19.81
N ASN A 91 9.81 11.50 21.13
CA ASN A 91 10.70 10.80 22.08
C ASN A 91 10.22 9.38 22.41
N THR A 92 9.01 9.00 22.00
CA THR A 92 8.45 7.66 22.24
C THR A 92 9.10 6.69 21.26
N SER A 93 9.76 5.67 21.79
CA SER A 93 10.35 4.64 20.94
C SER A 93 9.25 3.73 20.41
N ILE A 94 9.31 3.36 19.13
CA ILE A 94 8.43 2.32 18.57
C ILE A 94 8.55 0.99 19.35
N ASN A 95 9.70 0.76 20.00
CA ASN A 95 9.94 -0.41 20.84
C ASN A 95 9.04 -0.46 22.09
N GLU A 96 8.44 0.66 22.51
CA GLU A 96 7.47 0.68 23.62
C GLU A 96 6.18 -0.08 23.27
N TYR A 97 5.90 -0.27 21.99
CA TYR A 97 4.78 -1.07 21.50
C TYR A 97 5.18 -2.54 21.28
N PHE A 98 6.41 -2.94 21.63
CA PHE A 98 6.86 -4.31 21.43
C PHE A 98 6.58 -5.14 22.68
N PRO A 99 6.08 -6.37 22.50
CA PRO A 99 6.04 -7.35 23.58
C PRO A 99 7.47 -7.71 24.00
N ARG A 100 7.68 -7.90 25.31
CA ARG A 100 8.98 -8.16 25.94
C ARG A 100 9.45 -9.61 25.82
N GLY A 101 8.60 -10.50 25.32
CA GLY A 101 8.94 -11.91 25.11
C GLY A 101 7.76 -12.76 24.64
N GLY A 102 7.93 -14.08 24.68
CA GLY A 102 6.91 -15.06 24.32
C GLY A 102 7.22 -15.82 23.04
N TYR A 103 6.18 -16.43 22.47
CA TYR A 103 6.28 -17.27 21.26
C TYR A 103 6.04 -16.48 19.97
N GLY A 104 6.17 -15.15 20.03
CA GLY A 104 5.77 -14.26 18.96
C GLY A 104 6.87 -13.85 18.00
N SER A 105 6.44 -13.42 16.82
CA SER A 105 7.29 -12.73 15.85
C SER A 105 6.69 -11.34 15.57
N ILE A 106 7.55 -10.39 15.23
CA ILE A 106 7.14 -9.05 14.85
C ILE A 106 7.56 -8.79 13.41
N LEU A 107 6.63 -8.30 12.58
CA LEU A 107 6.86 -7.92 11.19
C LEU A 107 6.59 -6.43 11.03
N PHE A 108 7.50 -5.71 10.36
CA PHE A 108 7.33 -4.30 10.02
C PHE A 108 7.29 -4.12 8.51
N THR A 109 6.46 -3.19 8.06
CA THR A 109 6.61 -2.59 6.73
C THR A 109 6.96 -1.12 6.89
N SER A 110 7.96 -0.66 6.14
CA SER A 110 8.42 0.72 6.18
C SER A 110 9.14 1.12 4.89
N ARG A 111 9.07 2.40 4.55
CA ARG A 111 9.89 3.08 3.54
C ARG A 111 11.10 3.78 4.14
N HIS A 112 11.16 3.93 5.46
CA HIS A 112 12.17 4.70 6.15
C HIS A 112 13.38 3.83 6.51
N ALA A 113 14.60 4.32 6.25
CA ALA A 113 15.83 3.55 6.46
C ALA A 113 16.06 3.17 7.94
N VAL A 114 15.55 3.97 8.89
CA VAL A 114 15.62 3.68 10.33
C VAL A 114 14.98 2.33 10.69
N ALA A 115 13.98 1.87 9.94
CA ALA A 115 13.39 0.55 10.20
C ALA A 115 14.41 -0.61 10.03
N LYS A 116 15.50 -0.40 9.27
CA LYS A 116 16.58 -1.38 9.10
C LYS A 116 17.29 -1.71 10.43
N SER A 117 17.25 -0.83 11.43
CA SER A 117 17.85 -1.09 12.75
C SER A 117 16.94 -1.82 13.73
N LEU A 118 15.67 -2.07 13.37
CA LEU A 118 14.70 -2.76 14.23
C LEU A 118 14.84 -4.29 14.20
N GLY A 119 15.53 -4.86 13.21
CA GLY A 119 15.70 -6.31 13.09
C GLY A 119 16.21 -6.75 11.72
N PHE A 120 15.95 -8.01 11.37
CA PHE A 120 16.29 -8.54 10.05
C PHE A 120 15.48 -7.83 8.95
N CYS A 121 16.19 -7.21 8.01
CA CYS A 121 15.56 -6.40 6.96
C CYS A 121 15.56 -7.16 5.62
N ILE A 122 14.39 -7.25 5.01
CA ILE A 122 14.22 -7.68 3.62
C ILE A 122 13.93 -6.43 2.78
N GLU A 123 14.85 -6.10 1.88
CA GLU A 123 14.66 -4.98 0.96
C GLU A 123 13.71 -5.37 -0.17
N VAL A 124 12.58 -4.68 -0.25
CA VAL A 124 11.59 -4.87 -1.33
C VAL A 124 11.78 -3.78 -2.37
N THR A 125 12.30 -4.19 -3.54
CA THR A 125 12.59 -3.32 -4.68
C THR A 125 11.49 -3.41 -5.74
N THR A 126 11.76 -2.89 -6.94
CA THR A 126 10.94 -3.14 -8.13
C THR A 126 10.89 -4.63 -8.46
N MET A 127 9.83 -5.05 -9.15
CA MET A 127 9.63 -6.43 -9.57
C MET A 127 10.70 -6.86 -10.58
N SER A 128 10.98 -8.16 -10.65
CA SER A 128 11.68 -8.72 -11.80
C SER A 128 10.82 -8.61 -13.07
N ASN A 129 11.45 -8.69 -14.24
CA ASN A 129 10.72 -8.68 -15.52
C ASN A 129 9.62 -9.77 -15.55
N LYS A 130 9.94 -10.97 -15.07
CA LYS A 130 9.00 -12.10 -15.05
C LYS A 130 7.79 -11.82 -14.16
N GLU A 131 8.02 -11.33 -12.95
CA GLU A 131 6.93 -11.01 -12.00
C GLU A 131 6.06 -9.86 -12.51
N ALA A 132 6.69 -8.83 -13.09
CA ALA A 132 6.00 -7.68 -13.66
C ALA A 132 5.10 -8.07 -14.84
N LEU A 133 5.63 -8.88 -15.77
CA LEU A 133 4.88 -9.43 -16.90
C LEU A 133 3.68 -10.24 -16.42
N GLN A 134 3.91 -11.12 -15.45
CA GLN A 134 2.87 -11.95 -14.87
C GLN A 134 1.75 -11.08 -14.27
N LEU A 135 2.12 -10.09 -13.45
CA LEU A 135 1.15 -9.17 -12.84
C LEU A 135 0.32 -8.43 -13.90
N LEU A 136 0.96 -7.85 -14.92
CA LEU A 136 0.25 -7.10 -15.95
C LEU A 136 -0.75 -7.98 -16.72
N LEU A 137 -0.32 -9.17 -17.16
CA LEU A 137 -1.17 -10.09 -17.94
C LEU A 137 -2.34 -10.61 -17.09
N GLU A 138 -2.11 -10.94 -15.82
CA GLU A 138 -3.17 -11.40 -14.92
C GLU A 138 -4.18 -10.29 -14.60
N ARG A 139 -3.71 -9.07 -14.37
CA ARG A 139 -4.58 -7.93 -14.04
C ARG A 139 -5.34 -7.39 -15.25
N SER A 140 -4.71 -7.35 -16.43
CA SER A 140 -5.39 -6.97 -17.68
C SER A 140 -6.35 -8.04 -18.19
N ARG A 141 -6.20 -9.30 -17.75
CA ARG A 141 -6.87 -10.48 -18.31
C ARG A 141 -6.60 -10.67 -19.82
N ALA A 142 -5.48 -10.14 -20.31
CA ALA A 142 -5.10 -10.33 -21.71
C ALA A 142 -4.72 -11.80 -21.98
N GLU A 143 -5.04 -12.28 -23.18
CA GLU A 143 -4.62 -13.61 -23.62
C GLU A 143 -3.10 -13.69 -23.74
N LYS A 144 -2.51 -14.83 -23.33
CA LYS A 144 -1.05 -15.05 -23.37
C LYS A 144 -0.58 -15.45 -24.76
N THR A 145 -0.75 -14.57 -25.73
CA THR A 145 -0.17 -14.70 -27.08
C THR A 145 1.27 -14.17 -27.11
N SER A 146 2.05 -14.51 -28.14
CA SER A 146 3.40 -13.96 -28.33
C SER A 146 3.39 -12.44 -28.47
N GLU A 147 2.38 -11.90 -29.18
CA GLU A 147 2.18 -10.47 -29.41
C GLU A 147 1.89 -9.75 -28.08
N ASN A 148 0.89 -10.20 -27.33
CA ASN A 148 0.56 -9.62 -26.03
C ASN A 148 1.71 -9.74 -25.03
N THR A 149 2.51 -10.80 -25.10
CA THR A 149 3.69 -10.95 -24.24
C THR A 149 4.76 -9.90 -24.57
N GLN A 150 4.95 -9.60 -25.86
CA GLN A 150 5.88 -8.56 -26.30
C GLN A 150 5.41 -7.16 -25.88
N GLU A 151 4.14 -6.84 -26.13
CA GLU A 151 3.54 -5.56 -25.72
C GLU A 151 3.58 -5.38 -24.20
N ALA A 152 3.23 -6.43 -23.45
CA ALA A 152 3.33 -6.42 -22.00
C ALA A 152 4.77 -6.15 -21.53
N ALA A 153 5.78 -6.70 -22.20
CA ALA A 153 7.20 -6.48 -21.86
C ALA A 153 7.59 -5.01 -22.01
N ASP A 154 7.15 -4.36 -23.09
CA ASP A 154 7.43 -2.95 -23.33
C ASP A 154 6.69 -2.05 -22.34
N ILE A 155 5.45 -2.40 -21.97
CA ILE A 155 4.68 -1.71 -20.94
C ILE A 155 5.37 -1.81 -19.57
N VAL A 156 5.69 -3.01 -19.08
CA VAL A 156 6.28 -3.14 -17.74
C VAL A 156 7.65 -2.49 -17.63
N LYS A 157 8.43 -2.50 -18.72
CA LYS A 157 9.69 -1.78 -18.81
C LYS A 157 9.48 -0.27 -18.74
N ARG A 158 8.48 0.27 -19.46
CA ARG A 158 8.12 1.69 -19.37
C ARG A 158 7.69 2.09 -17.98
N LEU A 159 6.96 1.21 -17.29
CA LEU A 159 6.47 1.44 -15.94
C LEU A 159 7.54 1.20 -14.85
N GLY A 160 8.79 0.97 -15.24
CA GLY A 160 9.92 0.80 -14.33
C GLY A 160 9.79 -0.44 -13.43
N TYR A 161 9.04 -1.45 -13.85
CA TYR A 161 8.73 -2.65 -13.06
C TYR A 161 8.11 -2.33 -11.69
N HIS A 162 7.44 -1.18 -11.58
CA HIS A 162 6.85 -0.71 -10.33
C HIS A 162 5.47 -1.34 -10.11
N ALA A 163 5.33 -2.18 -9.08
CA ALA A 163 4.16 -3.02 -8.85
C ALA A 163 2.83 -2.24 -8.91
N LEU A 164 2.71 -1.11 -8.19
CA LEU A 164 1.49 -0.30 -8.22
C LEU A 164 1.16 0.27 -9.60
N ALA A 165 2.16 0.74 -10.35
CA ALA A 165 1.92 1.32 -11.67
C ALA A 165 1.46 0.24 -12.66
N ILE A 166 2.02 -0.97 -12.55
CA ILE A 166 1.64 -2.13 -13.35
C ILE A 166 0.22 -2.58 -12.99
N ASP A 167 -0.12 -2.64 -11.71
CA ASP A 167 -1.47 -2.99 -11.26
C ASP A 167 -2.52 -2.03 -11.83
N GLN A 168 -2.24 -0.72 -11.73
CA GLN A 168 -3.09 0.33 -12.27
C GLN A 168 -3.21 0.25 -13.80
N ALA A 169 -2.11 0.00 -14.50
CA ALA A 169 -2.12 -0.21 -15.95
C ALA A 169 -3.00 -1.40 -16.34
N GLY A 170 -2.81 -2.55 -15.69
CA GLY A 170 -3.60 -3.75 -15.94
C GLY A 170 -5.09 -3.52 -15.68
N ALA A 171 -5.43 -2.87 -14.56
CA ALA A 171 -6.81 -2.52 -14.23
C ALA A 171 -7.43 -1.57 -15.27
N TYR A 172 -6.69 -0.56 -15.74
CA TYR A 172 -7.14 0.36 -16.79
C TYR A 172 -7.42 -0.37 -18.11
N ILE A 173 -6.48 -1.21 -18.54
CA ILE A 173 -6.60 -2.04 -19.76
C ILE A 173 -7.87 -2.89 -19.67
N GLN A 174 -8.04 -3.59 -18.55
CA GLN A 174 -9.20 -4.45 -18.32
C GLN A 174 -10.51 -3.66 -18.33
N ALA A 175 -10.57 -2.55 -17.59
CA ALA A 175 -11.78 -1.74 -17.45
C ALA A 175 -12.24 -1.10 -18.76
N ARG A 176 -11.31 -0.81 -19.67
CA ARG A 176 -11.58 -0.27 -21.01
C ARG A 176 -11.83 -1.35 -22.06
N GLY A 177 -11.51 -2.62 -21.79
CA GLY A 177 -11.42 -3.65 -22.83
C GLY A 177 -10.39 -3.26 -23.90
N LEU A 178 -9.28 -2.65 -23.48
CA LEU A 178 -8.26 -2.11 -24.36
C LEU A 178 -7.28 -3.23 -24.78
N ASP A 179 -6.87 -3.24 -26.04
CA ASP A 179 -5.76 -4.10 -26.46
C ASP A 179 -4.43 -3.57 -25.90
N LEU A 180 -3.52 -4.48 -25.53
CA LEU A 180 -2.25 -4.12 -24.89
C LEU A 180 -1.42 -3.14 -25.74
N ASN A 181 -1.40 -3.33 -27.07
CA ASN A 181 -0.66 -2.47 -28.00
C ASN A 181 -1.13 -1.00 -28.00
N LEU A 182 -2.38 -0.72 -27.59
CA LEU A 182 -2.91 0.65 -27.54
C LEU A 182 -2.59 1.36 -26.21
N TYR A 183 -2.22 0.62 -25.17
CA TYR A 183 -1.96 1.20 -23.85
C TYR A 183 -0.86 2.26 -23.88
N MET A 184 0.24 2.01 -24.62
CA MET A 184 1.38 2.91 -24.67
C MET A 184 1.04 4.27 -25.31
N THR A 185 0.09 4.30 -26.24
CA THR A 185 -0.44 5.54 -26.83
C THR A 185 -1.17 6.35 -25.76
N HIS A 186 -2.12 5.73 -25.05
CA HIS A 186 -2.87 6.38 -23.98
C HIS A 186 -1.96 6.90 -22.87
N TYR A 187 -0.98 6.08 -22.46
CA TYR A 187 -0.01 6.47 -21.45
C TYR A 187 0.83 7.67 -21.90
N SER A 188 1.29 7.69 -23.14
CA SER A 188 2.16 8.77 -23.64
C SER A 188 1.40 10.09 -23.75
N GLU A 189 0.19 10.07 -24.31
CA GLU A 189 -0.69 11.23 -24.38
C GLU A 189 -1.01 11.78 -22.99
N ARG A 190 -1.31 10.91 -22.01
CA ARG A 190 -1.61 11.37 -20.65
C ARG A 190 -0.36 11.90 -19.95
N LYS A 191 0.79 11.25 -20.11
CA LYS A 191 2.06 11.72 -19.53
C LYS A 191 2.38 13.14 -20.00
N GLU A 192 2.18 13.43 -21.28
CA GLU A 192 2.41 14.76 -21.84
C GLU A 192 1.47 15.81 -21.22
N LYS A 193 0.17 15.51 -21.12
CA LYS A 193 -0.80 16.40 -20.46
C LYS A 193 -0.43 16.66 -19.01
N VAL A 194 -0.12 15.61 -18.24
CA VAL A 194 0.29 15.74 -16.83
C VAL A 194 1.50 16.67 -16.68
N LEU A 195 2.49 16.55 -17.56
CA LEU A 195 3.68 17.41 -17.53
C LEU A 195 3.37 18.88 -17.87
N ASN A 196 2.38 19.14 -18.73
CA ASN A 196 1.98 20.47 -19.17
C ASN A 196 0.98 21.16 -18.21
N GLU A 197 0.08 20.40 -17.59
CA GLU A 197 -1.10 20.91 -16.86
C GLU A 197 -0.96 20.89 -15.34
N VAL A 198 0.05 20.22 -14.78
CA VAL A 198 0.24 20.11 -13.32
C VAL A 198 1.51 20.84 -12.87
N PRO A 199 1.46 22.19 -12.67
CA PRO A 199 2.58 22.98 -12.16
C PRO A 199 3.13 22.48 -10.82
N GLU A 200 2.29 21.92 -9.94
CA GLU A 200 2.72 21.42 -8.62
C GLU A 200 3.69 20.23 -8.72
N LEU A 201 3.67 19.46 -9.82
CA LEU A 201 4.67 18.43 -10.08
C LEU A 201 6.06 19.03 -10.27
N TRP A 202 6.20 20.32 -10.59
CA TRP A 202 7.49 21.00 -10.71
C TRP A 202 8.10 21.38 -9.36
N ASP A 203 7.29 21.81 -8.39
CA ASP A 203 7.74 22.00 -7.00
C ASP A 203 8.06 20.66 -6.34
N TYR A 204 7.30 19.62 -6.69
CA TYR A 204 7.53 18.26 -6.22
C TYR A 204 8.78 17.62 -6.87
N ARG A 205 9.03 17.87 -8.16
CA ARG A 205 10.27 17.50 -8.89
C ARG A 205 11.51 18.10 -8.22
N ARG A 206 11.42 19.34 -7.75
CA ARG A 206 12.52 20.05 -7.05
C ARG A 206 12.91 19.41 -5.71
N LYS A 207 11.99 18.68 -5.06
CA LYS A 207 12.22 18.00 -3.77
C LYS A 207 12.76 16.58 -3.91
N LEU A 208 12.82 16.05 -5.13
CA LEU A 208 13.32 14.68 -5.37
C LEU A 208 14.82 14.67 -5.53
N THR A 209 15.44 13.62 -5.02
CA THR A 209 16.90 13.52 -4.94
C THR A 209 17.52 12.99 -6.22
N THR A 210 16.75 12.28 -7.05
CA THR A 210 17.21 11.69 -8.31
C THR A 210 16.13 11.73 -9.40
N ASP A 211 16.56 11.72 -10.67
CA ASP A 211 15.67 11.64 -11.83
C ASP A 211 14.87 10.33 -11.86
N ALA A 212 15.43 9.22 -11.35
CA ALA A 212 14.76 7.92 -11.31
C ALA A 212 13.56 7.92 -10.33
N GLU A 213 13.69 8.58 -9.18
CA GLU A 213 12.58 8.77 -8.24
C GLU A 213 11.47 9.64 -8.84
N PHE A 214 11.85 10.67 -9.59
CA PHE A 214 10.91 11.52 -10.31
C PHE A 214 10.14 10.74 -11.38
N GLU A 215 10.84 10.00 -12.25
CA GLU A 215 10.18 9.20 -13.28
C GLU A 215 9.26 8.13 -12.68
N THR A 216 9.64 7.49 -11.58
CA THR A 216 8.78 6.50 -10.90
C THR A 216 7.49 7.15 -10.40
N LYS A 217 7.58 8.30 -9.73
CA LYS A 217 6.40 8.99 -9.20
C LYS A 217 5.52 9.57 -10.31
N LEU A 218 6.12 10.14 -11.36
CA LEU A 218 5.41 10.60 -12.54
C LEU A 218 4.66 9.44 -13.20
N THR A 219 5.28 8.25 -13.29
CA THR A 219 4.65 7.05 -13.84
C THR A 219 3.45 6.59 -13.01
N VAL A 220 3.61 6.48 -11.69
CA VAL A 220 2.51 6.11 -10.79
C VAL A 220 1.37 7.14 -10.88
N PHE A 221 1.70 8.43 -10.89
CA PHE A 221 0.69 9.47 -11.02
C PHE A 221 -0.02 9.42 -12.39
N THR A 222 0.73 9.22 -13.48
CA THR A 222 0.15 9.11 -14.83
C THR A 222 -0.81 7.92 -14.95
N THR A 223 -0.43 6.77 -14.40
CA THR A 223 -1.29 5.56 -14.39
C THR A 223 -2.52 5.70 -13.50
N TRP A 224 -2.39 6.41 -12.38
CA TRP A 224 -3.53 6.81 -11.56
C TRP A 224 -4.48 7.78 -12.30
N GLU A 225 -3.95 8.81 -12.96
CA GLU A 225 -4.74 9.78 -13.73
C GLU A 225 -5.54 9.11 -14.86
N LEU A 226 -4.93 8.14 -15.57
CA LEU A 226 -5.66 7.32 -16.53
C LEU A 226 -6.87 6.61 -15.90
N SER A 227 -6.72 6.14 -14.66
CA SER A 227 -7.82 5.49 -13.94
C SER A 227 -8.92 6.48 -13.55
N ILE A 228 -8.55 7.71 -13.18
CA ILE A 228 -9.50 8.80 -12.90
C ILE A 228 -10.32 9.17 -14.14
N GLU A 229 -9.74 9.14 -15.33
CA GLU A 229 -10.49 9.38 -16.58
C GLU A 229 -11.62 8.37 -16.83
N LEU A 230 -11.61 7.21 -16.16
CA LEU A 230 -12.67 6.21 -16.26
C LEU A 230 -13.91 6.53 -15.43
N ILE A 231 -13.84 7.54 -14.55
CA ILE A 231 -14.99 7.96 -13.75
C ILE A 231 -16.10 8.42 -14.67
N LYS A 232 -17.25 7.73 -14.61
CA LYS A 232 -18.42 8.02 -15.46
C LYS A 232 -19.22 9.19 -14.90
N GLY A 233 -19.79 10.00 -15.78
CA GLY A 233 -20.74 11.06 -15.43
C GLY A 233 -20.71 12.26 -16.40
N SER A 234 -21.64 13.19 -16.21
CA SER A 234 -21.56 14.51 -16.85
C SER A 234 -20.30 15.24 -16.37
N PRO A 235 -19.83 16.30 -17.07
CA PRO A 235 -18.66 17.06 -16.63
C PRO A 235 -18.77 17.59 -15.18
N ALA A 236 -19.96 18.01 -14.75
CA ALA A 236 -20.20 18.45 -13.37
C ALA A 236 -20.08 17.29 -12.38
N VAL A 237 -20.73 16.15 -12.66
CA VAL A 237 -20.68 14.97 -11.79
C VAL A 237 -19.26 14.41 -11.66
N ARG A 238 -18.48 14.41 -12.74
CA ARG A 238 -17.07 14.00 -12.70
C ARG A 238 -16.26 14.90 -11.77
N LYS A 239 -16.41 16.22 -11.89
CA LYS A 239 -15.72 17.18 -11.02
C LYS A 239 -16.05 16.97 -9.54
N ASP A 240 -17.30 16.66 -9.21
CA ASP A 240 -17.70 16.38 -7.82
C ASP A 240 -17.10 15.07 -7.30
N LYS A 241 -17.07 14.01 -8.13
CA LYS A 241 -16.42 12.73 -7.80
C LYS A 241 -14.92 12.89 -7.61
N ASP A 242 -14.26 13.66 -8.47
CA ASP A 242 -12.83 13.97 -8.37
C ASP A 242 -12.50 14.71 -7.07
N HIS A 243 -13.30 15.73 -6.71
CA HIS A 243 -13.15 16.43 -5.44
C HIS A 243 -13.36 15.52 -4.24
N LEU A 244 -14.38 14.66 -4.27
CA LEU A 244 -14.65 13.72 -3.19
C LEU A 244 -13.48 12.73 -3.02
N LEU A 245 -12.97 12.17 -4.12
CA LEU A 245 -11.80 11.29 -4.09
C LEU A 245 -10.55 12.00 -3.55
N THR A 246 -10.33 13.24 -3.96
CA THR A 246 -9.19 14.04 -3.49
C THR A 246 -9.30 14.33 -2.00
N LEU A 247 -10.48 14.72 -1.53
CA LEU A 247 -10.75 14.99 -0.11
C LEU A 247 -10.62 13.72 0.73
N ALA A 248 -11.19 12.61 0.27
CA ALA A 248 -11.09 11.33 0.95
C ALA A 248 -9.63 10.86 1.03
N GLY A 249 -8.88 10.96 -0.08
CA GLY A 249 -7.45 10.67 -0.10
C GLY A 249 -6.61 11.56 0.81
N PHE A 250 -7.03 12.81 1.05
CA PHE A 250 -6.37 13.73 1.98
C PHE A 250 -6.67 13.39 3.44
N LEU A 251 -7.91 13.00 3.77
CA LEU A 251 -8.33 12.71 5.14
C LEU A 251 -7.92 11.30 5.58
N ASP A 252 -8.37 10.27 4.84
CA ASP A 252 -7.99 8.87 5.04
C ASP A 252 -8.18 8.08 3.73
N GLY A 253 -7.07 7.86 3.01
CA GLY A 253 -7.07 7.11 1.76
C GLY A 253 -7.17 5.59 1.90
N LYS A 254 -7.33 5.03 3.12
CA LYS A 254 -7.29 3.58 3.35
C LYS A 254 -8.65 2.91 3.26
N GLU A 255 -9.72 3.60 3.65
CA GLU A 255 -11.08 3.03 3.72
C GLU A 255 -12.09 3.89 2.93
N ILE A 256 -11.86 4.03 1.63
CA ILE A 256 -12.83 4.69 0.74
C ILE A 256 -13.76 3.63 0.16
N SER A 257 -15.02 3.62 0.60
CA SER A 257 -16.05 2.69 0.07
C SER A 257 -16.34 2.97 -1.41
N ASP A 258 -16.40 1.92 -2.23
CA ASP A 258 -16.76 2.04 -3.65
C ASP A 258 -18.25 2.38 -3.85
N GLU A 259 -19.09 2.14 -2.84
CA GLU A 259 -20.50 2.54 -2.80
C GLU A 259 -20.68 4.06 -2.93
N LEU A 260 -19.69 4.87 -2.51
CA LEU A 260 -19.73 6.32 -2.64
C LEU A 260 -19.73 6.81 -4.10
N PHE A 261 -19.35 5.94 -5.06
CA PHE A 261 -19.14 6.32 -6.46
C PHE A 261 -20.04 5.62 -7.47
N ARG A 262 -20.88 4.68 -7.01
CA ARG A 262 -21.91 4.01 -7.82
C ARG A 262 -23.11 4.93 -8.04
#